data_AF-A0A1I1IZ61-F1
#
_entry.id   AF-A0A1I1IZ61-F1
#
_cell.length_a   1.000
_cell.length_b   1.000
_cell.length_c   1.000
_cell.angle_alpha   90.00
_cell.angle_beta   90.00
_cell.angle_gamma   90.00
#
_symmetry.space_group_name_H-M   'P 1'
#
loop_
_entity.id
_entity.type
_entity.pdbx_description
1 polymer ?
#
loop_
_entity_poly.entity_id
_entity_poly.type
_entity_poly.pdbx_seq_one_letter_code
_entity_poly.pdbx_strand_id
1 'polypeptide(L)' 'MPLEITMTEHQLDQSYTALAQATARVGEAKAPLFLATLSLALITRQADAAEALALISQAERLALT' A
#
# COMPACT_ATOMS: atom_id res chain seq x y z
N MET A 1 22.40 14.39 -8.10
CA MET A 1 21.89 13.02 -8.19
C MET A 1 20.95 12.82 -7.01
N PRO A 2 19.62 12.77 -7.20
CA PRO A 2 18.76 12.42 -6.08
C PRO A 2 19.08 10.97 -5.71
N LEU A 3 19.31 10.71 -4.42
CA LEU A 3 19.31 9.35 -3.91
C LEU A 3 17.91 8.80 -4.17
N GLU A 4 17.77 7.88 -5.14
CA GLU A 4 16.58 7.03 -5.20
C GLU A 4 16.50 6.29 -3.86
N ILE A 5 15.59 6.72 -3.00
CA ILE A 5 15.31 6.02 -1.75
C ILE A 5 14.46 4.81 -2.12
N THR A 6 15.10 3.79 -2.66
CA THR A 6 14.50 2.47 -2.82
C THR A 6 14.61 1.76 -1.48
N MET A 7 13.47 1.27 -0.96
CA MET A 7 13.45 0.46 0.26
C MET A 7 14.33 -0.78 0.10
N THR A 8 15.10 -1.13 1.12
CA THR A 8 15.83 -2.41 1.14
C THR A 8 14.87 -3.58 1.30
N GLU A 9 15.31 -4.79 0.93
CA GLU A 9 14.53 -6.02 1.12
C GLU A 9 14.07 -6.22 2.56
N HIS A 10 14.94 -5.94 3.53
CA HIS A 10 14.60 -6.02 4.95
C HIS A 10 13.54 -4.99 5.35
N GLN A 11 13.63 -3.75 4.84
CA GLN A 11 12.62 -2.73 5.11
C GLN A 11 11.27 -3.07 4.48
N LEU A 12 11.28 -3.71 3.31
CA LEU A 12 10.08 -4.19 2.64
C LEU A 12 9.41 -5.30 3.45
N ASP A 13 10.17 -6.32 3.87
CA ASP A 13 9.67 -7.43 4.70
C ASP A 13 9.10 -6.93 6.04
N GLN A 14 9.82 -6.02 6.70
CA GLN A 14 9.36 -5.39 7.94
C GLN A 14 8.03 -4.64 7.73
N SER A 15 7.93 -3.86 6.65
CA SER A 15 6.73 -3.07 6.36
C SER A 15 5.54 -3.95 6.00
N TYR A 16 5.76 -5.02 5.25
CA TYR A 16 4.74 -6.01 4.91
C TYR A 16 4.25 -6.77 6.15
N THR A 17 5.17 -7.20 7.01
CA THR A 17 4.84 -7.85 8.28
C THR A 17 4.00 -6.92 9.17
N ALA A 18 4.37 -5.65 9.28
CA ALA A 18 3.62 -4.66 10.04
C ALA A 18 2.20 -4.45 9.49
N LEU A 19 2.03 -4.41 8.16
CA LEU A 19 0.73 -4.34 7.52
C LEU A 19 -0.13 -5.56 7.85
N ALA A 20 0.40 -6.78 7.71
CA ALA A 20 -0.32 -8.00 8.01
C ALA A 20 -0.79 -8.05 9.48
N GLN A 21 0.09 -7.69 10.42
CA GLN A 21 -0.25 -7.60 11.84
C GLN A 21 -1.29 -6.52 12.13
N ALA A 22 -1.22 -5.36 11.47
CA ALA A 22 -2.22 -4.31 11.62
C ALA A 22 -3.59 -4.76 11.13
N THR A 23 -3.67 -5.37 9.94
CA THR A 23 -4.90 -5.93 9.37
C THR A 23 -5.51 -6.99 10.29
N ALA A 24 -4.70 -7.89 10.86
CA ALA A 24 -5.18 -8.88 11.82
C ALA A 24 -5.73 -8.24 13.10
N ARG A 25 -5.08 -7.19 13.63
CA ARG A 25 -5.54 -6.47 14.84
C ARG A 25 -6.85 -5.70 14.63
N VAL A 26 -7.05 -5.08 13.46
CA VAL A 26 -8.32 -4.37 13.17
C VAL A 26 -9.50 -5.33 12.97
N GLY A 27 -9.20 -6.57 12.53
CA GLY A 27 -10.17 -7.63 12.29
C GLY A 27 -10.92 -7.49 10.96
N GLU A 28 -11.46 -8.61 10.48
CA GLU A 28 -12.10 -8.74 9.15
C GLU A 28 -13.18 -7.68 8.90
N ALA A 29 -14.04 -7.44 9.89
CA ALA A 29 -15.15 -6.49 9.76
C ALA A 29 -14.70 -5.04 9.49
N LYS A 30 -13.49 -4.67 9.95
CA LYS A 30 -12.95 -3.31 9.78
C LYS A 30 -11.83 -3.24 8.74
N ALA A 31 -11.38 -4.38 8.21
CA ALA A 31 -10.29 -4.43 7.23
C ALA A 31 -10.56 -3.57 5.98
N PRO A 32 -11.77 -3.52 5.38
CA PRO A 32 -12.03 -2.66 4.23
C PRO A 32 -11.84 -1.17 4.53
N LEU A 33 -12.33 -0.69 5.67
CA LEU A 33 -12.19 0.71 6.07
C LEU A 33 -10.73 1.06 6.40
N PHE A 34 -10.02 0.16 7.09
CA PHE A 34 -8.60 0.31 7.38
C PHE A 34 -7.78 0.44 6.08
N LEU A 35 -7.98 -0.48 5.14
CA LEU A 35 -7.28 -0.47 3.85
C LEU A 35 -7.64 0.77 3.02
N ALA A 36 -8.92 1.17 2.96
CA ALA A 36 -9.32 2.40 2.27
C ALA A 36 -8.63 3.65 2.84
N THR A 37 -8.51 3.74 4.17
CA THR A 37 -7.83 4.86 4.84
C THR A 37 -6.33 4.88 4.55
N LEU A 38 -5.68 3.71 4.61
CA LEU A 38 -4.26 3.56 4.27
C LEU A 38 -4.02 3.90 2.78
N SER A 39 -4.85 3.38 1.87
CA SER A 39 -4.79 3.68 0.44
C SER A 39 -4.94 5.16 0.16
N LEU A 40 -5.88 5.86 0.81
CA LEU A 40 -6.02 7.31 0.66
C LEU A 40 -4.75 8.04 1.09
N ALA A 41 -4.17 7.69 2.24
CA ALA A 41 -2.92 8.29 2.70
C ALA A 41 -1.75 8.05 1.72
N LEU A 42 -1.69 6.89 1.07
CA LEU A 42 -0.67 6.58 0.04
C LEU A 42 -0.92 7.32 -1.28
N ILE A 43 -2.18 7.44 -1.71
CA ILE A 43 -2.58 8.20 -2.90
C ILE A 43 -2.18 9.67 -2.74
N THR A 44 -2.40 10.27 -1.57
CA THR A 44 -2.03 11.67 -1.32
C THR A 44 -0.52 11.95 -1.35
N ARG A 45 0.32 10.91 -1.41
CA ARG A 45 1.78 11.03 -1.50
C ARG A 45 2.31 10.92 -2.93
N GLN A 46 1.47 10.58 -3.90
CA GLN A 46 1.86 10.51 -5.31
C GLN A 46 2.05 11.91 -5.88
N ALA A 47 2.91 12.05 -6.89
CA ALA A 47 3.17 13.35 -7.51
C ALA A 47 1.99 13.79 -8.38
N ASP A 48 1.28 12.84 -8.98
CA ASP A 48 0.08 13.09 -9.77
C ASP A 48 -0.97 11.96 -9.66
N ALA A 49 -2.15 12.22 -10.22
CA ALA A 49 -3.24 11.25 -10.23
C ALA A 49 -2.99 10.05 -11.16
N ALA A 50 -2.17 10.21 -12.20
CA ALA A 50 -1.90 9.14 -13.15
C ALA A 50 -1.06 8.01 -12.52
N GLU A 51 -0.07 8.36 -11.70
CA GLU A 51 0.71 7.41 -10.89
C GLU A 51 -0.19 6.61 -9.94
N ALA A 52 -1.08 7.31 -9.23
CA ALA A 52 -2.04 6.66 -8.34
C ALA A 52 -2.98 5.71 -9.09
N LEU A 53 -3.52 6.13 -10.24
CA LEU A 53 -4.40 5.31 -11.08
C LEU A 53 -3.68 4.07 -11.63
N ALA A 54 -2.41 4.20 -12.04
CA ALA A 54 -1.62 3.07 -12.52
C ALA A 54 -1.43 1.99 -11.43
N LEU A 55 -1.14 2.40 -10.20
CA LEU A 55 -1.03 1.49 -9.05
C LEU A 55 -2.36 0.80 -8.73
N ILE A 56 -3.48 1.54 -8.78
CA ILE A 56 -4.83 0.98 -8.58
C ILE A 56 -5.13 -0.09 -9.62
N SER A 57 -4.92 0.21 -10.91
CA SER A 57 -5.16 -0.77 -11.99
C SER A 57 -4.24 -1.99 -11.87
N GLN A 58 -3.00 -1.83 -11.38
CA GLN A 58 -2.12 -2.97 -11.13
C GLN A 58 -2.64 -3.86 -9.99
N ALA A 59 -3.05 -3.26 -8.87
CA ALA A 59 -3.60 -4.00 -7.74
C ALA A 59 -4.89 -4.75 -8.13
N GLU A 60 -5.77 -4.12 -8.90
CA GLU A 60 -6.99 -4.76 -9.41
C GLU A 60 -6.68 -5.97 -10.29
N ARG A 61 -5.73 -5.87 -11.23
CA ARG A 61 -5.32 -7.01 -12.05
C ARG A 61 -4.81 -8.17 -11.22
N LEU A 62 -3.98 -7.90 -10.20
CA LEU A 62 -3.42 -8.95 -9.33
C LEU A 62 -4.50 -9.63 -8.46
N ALA A 63 -5.54 -8.91 -8.06
CA ALA A 63 -6.62 -9.46 -7.24
C ALA A 63 -7.62 -10.33 -8.04
N LEU A 64 -7.69 -10.15 -9.36
CA LEU A 64 -8.61 -10.84 -10.24
C LEU A 64 -7.98 -12.03 -11.01
N THR A 65 -6.67 -12.23 -10.88
CA THR A 65 -5.94 -13.42 -11.36
C THR A 65 -5.96 -14.55 -10.34
#